data_AF-A0A031I8X8-F1
#
_entry.id   AF-A0A031I8X8-F1
#
_cell.length_a   1.000
_cell.length_b   1.000
_cell.length_c   1.000
_cell.angle_alpha   90.00
_cell.angle_beta   90.00
_cell.angle_gamma   90.00
#
_symmetry.space_group_name_H-M   'P 1'
#
loop_
_entity.id
_entity.type
_entity.pdbx_description
1 polymer ?
#
loop_
_entity_poly.entity_id
_entity_poly.type
_entity_poly.pdbx_seq_one_letter_code
_entity_poly.pdbx_strand_id
1 'polypeptide(L)'
;MEGRTISEQPPVEGPVLPTGALTFCDVEDRLVEALLTCWRYPDRERGWQRIRSAWPEISREEHRGDYDARGGEGSSSDVVLRPASQTRIEVAEMEEAFGWLDAISPEDRKLVGLAIGQLARGRREVSWLDMLARMGLKRGADGLRMRYGRAINAICVAQNGGNAGRNLSIP
;
A
#
# COMPACT_ATOMS: atom_id res chain seq x y z
N MET A 1 -14.57 49.52 30.04
CA MET A 1 -13.56 48.62 29.42
C MET A 1 -14.18 47.23 29.40
N GLU A 2 -14.99 46.96 28.38
CA GLU A 2 -15.75 45.72 28.26
C GLU A 2 -14.87 44.65 27.61
N GLY A 3 -14.56 43.61 28.38
CA GLY A 3 -13.81 42.45 27.92
C GLY A 3 -14.68 41.63 26.96
N ARG A 4 -14.33 41.70 25.67
CA ARG A 4 -14.89 40.85 24.62
C ARG A 4 -14.39 39.43 24.86
N THR A 5 -15.21 38.58 25.48
CA THR A 5 -15.00 37.14 25.52
C THR A 5 -15.11 36.62 24.09
N ILE A 6 -13.97 36.24 23.52
CA ILE A 6 -13.89 35.56 22.23
C ILE A 6 -14.45 34.17 22.49
N SER A 7 -15.68 33.89 22.02
CA SER A 7 -16.20 32.53 21.99
C SER A 7 -15.31 31.71 21.06
N GLU A 8 -14.44 30.91 21.66
CA GLU A 8 -13.64 29.89 21.00
C GLU A 8 -14.61 28.81 20.49
N GLN A 9 -15.05 28.95 19.25
CA GLN A 9 -15.80 27.87 18.61
C GLN A 9 -14.83 26.72 18.38
N PRO A 10 -15.15 25.48 18.82
CA PRO A 10 -14.34 24.32 18.49
C PRO A 10 -14.30 24.17 16.97
N PRO A 11 -13.20 23.59 16.42
CA PRO A 11 -13.14 23.27 15.00
C PRO A 11 -14.38 22.46 14.64
N VAL A 12 -14.94 22.71 13.45
CA VAL A 12 -16.17 22.08 12.98
C VAL A 12 -15.90 20.59 12.77
N GLU A 13 -15.95 19.82 13.85
CA GLU A 13 -15.82 18.38 13.86
C GLU A 13 -17.03 17.81 13.15
N GLY A 14 -16.77 17.04 12.08
CA GLY A 14 -17.80 16.24 11.45
C GLY A 14 -18.44 15.26 12.45
N PRO A 15 -19.56 14.63 12.08
CA PRO A 15 -20.23 13.66 12.94
C PRO A 15 -19.23 12.58 13.40
N VAL A 16 -19.17 12.35 14.72
CA VAL A 16 -18.37 11.28 15.32
C VAL A 16 -18.84 9.95 14.73
N LEU A 17 -17.94 9.25 14.06
CA LEU A 17 -18.23 7.95 13.46
C LEU A 17 -18.46 6.90 14.55
N PRO A 18 -19.34 5.92 14.34
CA PRO A 18 -19.60 4.86 15.32
C PRO A 18 -18.32 4.03 15.56
N THR A 19 -18.20 3.49 16.77
CA THR A 19 -17.07 2.62 17.15
C THR A 19 -16.94 1.46 16.15
N GLY A 20 -15.82 1.41 15.43
CA GLY A 20 -15.54 0.38 14.42
C GLY A 20 -15.78 0.80 12.97
N ALA A 21 -16.26 2.02 12.69
CA ALA A 21 -16.29 2.56 11.33
C ALA A 21 -14.89 2.94 10.87
N LEU A 22 -14.57 2.61 9.62
CA LEU A 22 -13.30 2.94 8.98
C LEU A 22 -13.25 4.43 8.65
N THR A 23 -12.24 5.12 9.16
CA THR A 23 -11.93 6.50 8.80
C THR A 23 -11.13 6.57 7.51
N PHE A 24 -10.91 7.79 7.02
CA PHE A 24 -10.02 8.04 5.89
C PHE A 24 -8.60 7.49 6.14
N CYS A 25 -8.04 7.77 7.32
CA CYS A 25 -6.69 7.36 7.68
C CYS A 25 -6.61 5.84 7.77
N ASP A 26 -7.60 5.17 8.37
CA ASP A 26 -7.62 3.71 8.46
C ASP A 26 -7.59 3.04 7.08
N VAL A 27 -8.32 3.60 6.11
CA VAL A 27 -8.31 3.11 4.74
C VAL A 27 -6.96 3.35 4.06
N GLU A 28 -6.38 4.54 4.23
CA GLU A 28 -5.08 4.88 3.66
C GLU A 28 -3.97 3.97 4.23
N ASP A 29 -3.91 3.83 5.55
CA ASP A 29 -2.93 3.00 6.25
C ASP A 29 -3.06 1.53 5.84
N ARG A 30 -4.27 1.00 5.75
CA ARG A 30 -4.46 -0.40 5.33
C ARG A 30 -4.08 -0.63 3.88
N LEU A 31 -4.31 0.32 2.98
CA LEU A 31 -3.85 0.25 1.59
C LEU A 31 -2.32 0.36 1.49
N VAL A 32 -1.69 1.18 2.33
CA VAL A 32 -0.23 1.27 2.44
C VAL A 32 0.35 -0.06 2.90
N GLU A 33 -0.18 -0.65 3.96
CA GLU A 33 0.26 -1.95 4.47
C GLU A 33 0.05 -3.06 3.45
N ALA A 34 -1.09 -3.09 2.76
CA ALA A 34 -1.33 -4.03 1.66
C ALA A 34 -0.26 -3.91 0.55
N LEU A 35 0.12 -2.68 0.18
CA LEU A 35 1.16 -2.45 -0.81
C LEU A 35 2.56 -2.87 -0.33
N LEU A 36 2.88 -2.61 0.94
CA LEU A 36 4.13 -3.06 1.57
C LEU A 36 4.20 -4.59 1.63
N THR A 37 3.10 -5.26 1.95
CA THR A 37 2.96 -6.72 1.87
C THR A 37 3.20 -7.18 0.43
N CYS A 38 2.60 -6.56 -0.57
CA CYS A 38 2.90 -6.84 -1.98
C CYS A 38 4.40 -6.70 -2.33
N TRP A 39 5.09 -5.67 -1.86
CA TRP A 39 6.52 -5.49 -2.14
C TRP A 39 7.43 -6.49 -1.42
N ARG A 40 7.00 -6.97 -0.25
CA ARG A 40 7.65 -8.07 0.45
C ARG A 40 7.41 -9.41 -0.24
N TYR A 41 6.42 -9.52 -1.12
CA TYR A 41 6.11 -10.78 -1.79
C TYR A 41 7.31 -11.11 -2.68
N PRO A 42 8.02 -12.23 -2.42
CA PRO A 42 9.06 -12.65 -3.32
C PRO A 42 8.36 -13.04 -4.62
N ASP A 43 8.38 -12.15 -5.61
CA ASP A 43 8.11 -12.51 -6.99
C ASP A 43 9.13 -13.60 -7.36
N ARG A 44 8.70 -14.85 -7.19
CA ARG A 44 9.55 -16.03 -7.36
C ARG A 44 10.03 -16.11 -8.81
N GLU A 45 9.28 -15.55 -9.76
CA GLU A 45 9.64 -15.55 -11.17
C GLU A 45 10.65 -14.45 -11.50
N ARG A 46 10.43 -13.22 -11.05
CA ARG A 46 11.34 -12.10 -11.35
C ARG A 46 12.67 -12.20 -10.61
N GLY A 47 12.70 -12.89 -9.47
CA GLY A 47 13.93 -13.31 -8.80
C GLY A 47 14.75 -14.28 -9.65
N TRP A 48 14.10 -15.27 -10.28
CA TRP A 48 14.77 -16.22 -11.18
C TRP A 48 15.10 -15.63 -12.56
N GLN A 49 14.33 -14.67 -13.06
CA GLN A 49 14.61 -13.97 -14.33
C GLN A 49 15.77 -12.95 -14.23
N ARG A 50 16.08 -12.47 -13.01
CA ARG A 50 17.23 -11.58 -12.74
C ARG A 50 18.52 -12.34 -12.47
N ILE A 51 18.41 -13.59 -12.03
CA ILE A 51 19.52 -14.52 -12.13
C ILE A 51 19.69 -14.74 -13.63
N ARG A 52 20.77 -14.19 -14.22
CA ARG A 52 21.21 -14.72 -15.52
C ARG A 52 21.26 -16.23 -15.30
N SER A 53 20.75 -17.01 -16.25
CA SER A 53 21.11 -18.42 -16.40
C SER A 53 22.61 -18.53 -16.71
N ALA A 54 23.48 -17.95 -15.87
CA ALA A 54 24.74 -18.55 -15.53
C ALA A 54 24.37 -19.82 -14.75
N TRP A 55 23.99 -20.86 -15.48
CA TRP A 55 24.84 -22.02 -15.32
C TRP A 55 26.23 -21.50 -15.64
N PRO A 56 27.14 -21.34 -14.66
CA PRO A 56 28.53 -21.25 -15.02
C PRO A 56 28.75 -22.53 -15.83
N GLU A 57 29.33 -22.41 -17.02
CA GLU A 57 29.91 -23.56 -17.70
C GLU A 57 30.61 -24.38 -16.61
N ILE A 58 30.09 -25.57 -16.32
CA ILE A 58 30.72 -26.47 -15.38
C ILE A 58 31.99 -26.92 -16.09
N SER A 59 33.05 -26.13 -15.99
CA SER A 59 34.40 -26.60 -16.23
C SER A 59 34.69 -27.55 -15.09
N ARG A 60 34.52 -28.85 -15.34
CA ARG A 60 35.09 -29.89 -14.49
C ARG A 60 36.59 -29.62 -14.38
N GLU A 61 37.05 -29.14 -13.23
CA GLU A 61 38.45 -29.23 -12.87
C GLU A 61 38.76 -30.70 -12.58
N GLU A 62 39.41 -31.38 -13.52
CA GLU A 62 39.71 -32.82 -13.49
C GLU A 62 40.50 -33.29 -12.24
N HIS A 63 41.04 -32.35 -11.46
CA HIS A 63 41.86 -32.63 -10.27
C HIS A 63 41.34 -32.04 -8.95
N ARG A 64 40.16 -31.41 -8.93
CA ARG A 64 39.49 -30.98 -7.69
C ARG A 64 38.13 -31.65 -7.60
N GLY A 65 38.10 -32.79 -6.93
CA GLY A 65 36.83 -33.45 -6.57
C GLY A 65 35.93 -32.49 -5.78
N ASP A 66 34.61 -32.66 -5.97
CA ASP A 66 33.51 -31.85 -5.41
C ASP A 66 33.33 -31.96 -3.87
N TYR A 67 34.40 -32.24 -3.13
CA TYR A 67 34.43 -32.09 -1.68
C TYR A 67 35.30 -30.89 -1.32
N ASP A 68 34.72 -30.03 -0.51
CA ASP A 68 35.27 -28.74 -0.11
C ASP A 68 36.70 -28.83 0.44
N ALA A 69 37.62 -28.12 -0.21
CA ALA A 69 38.94 -27.82 0.37
C ALA A 69 38.85 -26.81 1.54
N ARG A 70 37.78 -26.86 2.33
CA ARG A 70 37.54 -26.01 3.52
C ARG A 70 36.97 -26.84 4.66
N GLY A 71 37.62 -27.96 4.97
CA GLY A 71 37.41 -28.66 6.23
C GLY A 71 37.34 -27.66 7.40
N GLY A 72 36.17 -27.58 8.01
CA GLY A 72 35.85 -26.66 9.10
C GLY A 72 34.54 -27.09 9.74
N GLU A 73 34.67 -27.85 10.82
CA GLU A 73 33.66 -28.20 11.83
C GLU A 73 32.23 -27.68 11.60
N GLY A 74 31.34 -28.55 11.15
CA GLY A 74 30.00 -28.78 11.72
C GLY A 74 29.03 -27.61 11.96
N SER A 75 29.29 -26.38 11.53
CA SER A 75 28.43 -25.22 11.77
C SER A 75 28.11 -24.51 10.46
N SER A 76 27.15 -25.07 9.72
CA SER A 76 26.56 -24.46 8.53
C SER A 76 25.32 -23.61 8.90
N SER A 77 25.38 -22.78 9.94
CA SER A 77 24.21 -22.04 10.41
C SER A 77 24.40 -20.54 10.65
N ASP A 78 25.41 -19.91 10.05
CA ASP A 78 25.52 -18.44 10.02
C ASP A 78 24.78 -17.81 8.81
N VAL A 79 23.84 -18.54 8.21
CA VAL A 79 22.91 -17.95 7.25
C VAL A 79 21.85 -17.21 8.04
N VAL A 80 21.89 -15.88 7.98
CA VAL A 80 20.81 -15.00 8.47
C VAL A 80 19.48 -15.53 7.92
N LEU A 81 18.61 -16.02 8.80
CA LEU A 81 17.29 -16.50 8.44
C LEU A 81 16.59 -15.39 7.63
N ARG A 82 16.18 -15.71 6.40
CA ARG A 82 15.37 -14.78 5.62
C ARG A 82 14.08 -14.50 6.38
N PRO A 83 13.62 -13.23 6.45
CA PRO A 83 12.36 -12.89 7.08
C PRO A 83 11.24 -13.81 6.58
N ALA A 84 10.35 -14.19 7.49
CA ALA A 84 9.31 -15.19 7.27
C ALA A 84 8.54 -14.92 5.97
N SER A 85 8.29 -16.00 5.22
CA SER A 85 7.25 -16.04 4.20
C SER A 85 5.96 -15.43 4.76
N GLN A 86 5.33 -14.52 4.02
CA GLN A 86 4.07 -13.88 4.41
C GLN A 86 3.08 -14.90 4.96
N THR A 87 2.46 -14.55 6.07
CA THR A 87 1.43 -15.37 6.69
C THR A 87 0.16 -15.33 5.84
N ARG A 88 -0.68 -16.38 5.99
CA ARG A 88 -1.98 -16.43 5.30
C ARG A 88 -2.89 -15.27 5.69
N ILE A 89 -2.76 -14.78 6.93
CA ILE A 89 -3.52 -13.65 7.45
C ILE A 89 -3.10 -12.36 6.74
N GLU A 90 -1.80 -12.08 6.66
CA GLU A 90 -1.30 -10.89 5.93
C GLU A 90 -1.74 -10.89 4.46
N VAL A 91 -1.77 -12.05 3.81
CA VAL A 91 -2.27 -12.19 2.43
C VAL A 91 -3.77 -11.92 2.36
N ALA A 92 -4.57 -12.49 3.26
CA ALA A 92 -6.02 -12.26 3.29
C ALA A 92 -6.36 -10.79 3.56
N GLU A 93 -5.67 -10.14 4.49
CA GLU A 93 -5.85 -8.72 4.81
C GLU A 93 -5.46 -7.81 3.64
N MET A 94 -4.39 -8.16 2.93
CA MET A 94 -3.95 -7.48 1.70
C MET A 94 -5.00 -7.64 0.58
N GLU A 95 -5.48 -8.86 0.34
CA GLU A 95 -6.51 -9.14 -0.67
C GLU A 95 -7.82 -8.40 -0.36
N GLU A 96 -8.23 -8.40 0.90
CA GLU A 96 -9.40 -7.64 1.36
C GLU A 96 -9.24 -6.15 1.07
N ALA A 97 -8.10 -5.55 1.46
CA ALA A 97 -7.83 -4.13 1.26
C ALA A 97 -7.81 -3.76 -0.24
N PHE A 98 -7.22 -4.59 -1.10
CA PHE A 98 -7.27 -4.36 -2.55
C PHE A 98 -8.67 -4.55 -3.14
N GLY A 99 -9.48 -5.44 -2.58
CA GLY A 99 -10.89 -5.60 -2.95
C GLY A 99 -11.70 -4.32 -2.77
N TRP A 100 -11.32 -3.45 -1.83
CA TRP A 100 -12.00 -2.16 -1.62
C TRP A 100 -11.89 -1.21 -2.82
N LEU A 101 -10.86 -1.37 -3.65
CA LEU A 101 -10.69 -0.57 -4.86
C LEU A 101 -11.79 -0.82 -5.90
N ASP A 102 -12.58 -1.88 -5.75
CA ASP A 102 -13.73 -2.12 -6.62
C ASP A 102 -14.86 -1.11 -6.46
N ALA A 103 -14.91 -0.40 -5.33
CA ALA A 103 -15.88 0.68 -5.09
C ALA A 103 -15.62 1.95 -5.91
N ILE A 104 -14.47 2.05 -6.60
CA ILE A 104 -14.06 3.25 -7.33
C ILE A 104 -13.79 2.98 -8.82
N SER A 105 -13.83 4.05 -9.62
CA SER A 105 -13.61 4.00 -11.06
C SER A 105 -12.18 3.56 -11.41
N PRO A 106 -11.95 2.88 -12.55
CA PRO A 106 -10.59 2.45 -12.94
C PRO A 106 -9.56 3.59 -13.03
N GLU A 107 -9.98 4.79 -13.44
CA GLU A 107 -9.11 5.97 -13.47
C GLU A 107 -8.66 6.38 -12.07
N ASP A 108 -9.58 6.34 -11.11
CA ASP A 108 -9.29 6.68 -9.71
C ASP A 108 -8.48 5.57 -9.03
N ARG A 109 -8.64 4.29 -9.42
CA ARG A 109 -7.77 3.19 -8.94
C ARG A 109 -6.30 3.46 -9.27
N LYS A 110 -6.02 3.93 -10.49
CA LYS A 110 -4.65 4.30 -10.89
C LYS A 110 -4.13 5.46 -10.04
N LEU A 111 -4.96 6.49 -9.83
CA LEU A 111 -4.62 7.64 -9.00
C LEU A 111 -4.29 7.21 -7.56
N VAL A 112 -5.17 6.44 -6.92
CA VAL A 112 -4.99 5.92 -5.56
C VAL A 112 -3.74 5.05 -5.49
N GLY A 113 -3.53 4.09 -6.39
CA GLY A 113 -2.35 3.24 -6.38
C GLY A 113 -1.02 4.02 -6.50
N LEU A 114 -1.00 5.12 -7.28
CA LEU A 114 0.17 6.00 -7.35
C LEU A 114 0.38 6.82 -6.08
N ALA A 115 -0.69 7.31 -5.46
CA ALA A 115 -0.65 8.07 -4.21
C ALA A 115 -0.17 7.19 -3.05
N ILE A 116 -0.82 6.04 -2.83
CA ILE A 116 -0.43 5.05 -1.83
C ILE A 116 1.01 4.57 -2.06
N GLY A 117 1.43 4.40 -3.32
CA GLY A 117 2.82 4.08 -3.62
C GLY A 117 3.83 5.16 -3.22
N GLN A 118 3.45 6.44 -3.17
CA GLN A 118 4.32 7.49 -2.63
C GLN A 118 4.41 7.37 -1.11
N LEU A 119 3.27 7.16 -0.44
CA LEU A 119 3.19 7.02 1.02
C LEU A 119 3.95 5.78 1.52
N ALA A 120 3.76 4.63 0.87
CA ALA A 120 4.48 3.39 1.19
C ALA A 120 6.01 3.50 1.01
N ARG A 121 6.51 4.46 0.22
CA ARG A 121 7.95 4.76 0.13
C ARG A 121 8.47 5.61 1.30
N GLY A 122 7.61 5.91 2.28
CA GLY A 122 7.94 6.75 3.44
C GLY A 122 7.83 8.26 3.18
N ARG A 123 7.14 8.70 2.10
CA ARG A 123 6.87 10.13 1.93
C ARG A 123 5.81 10.57 2.93
N ARG A 124 6.02 11.71 3.58
CA ARG A 124 5.04 12.34 4.49
C ARG A 124 3.77 12.80 3.77
N GLU A 125 3.91 13.26 2.54
CA GLU A 125 2.81 13.79 1.75
C GLU A 125 2.93 13.35 0.28
N VAL A 126 1.79 13.28 -0.40
CA VAL A 126 1.73 12.95 -1.82
C VAL A 126 2.11 14.16 -2.66
N SER A 127 3.15 14.03 -3.49
CA SER A 127 3.49 15.04 -4.49
C SER A 127 2.52 14.96 -5.67
N TRP A 128 1.57 15.88 -5.70
CA TRP A 128 0.57 15.98 -6.79
C TRP A 128 1.18 16.49 -8.10
N LEU A 129 2.28 17.25 -8.04
CA LEU A 129 3.00 17.71 -9.23
C LEU A 129 3.71 16.55 -9.95
N ASP A 130 4.42 15.69 -9.21
CA ASP A 130 5.06 14.48 -9.76
C ASP A 130 4.03 13.53 -10.38
N MET A 131 2.81 13.56 -9.84
CA MET A 131 1.72 12.68 -10.26
C MET A 131 1.11 13.07 -11.60
N LEU A 132 1.11 14.35 -11.96
CA LEU A 132 0.57 14.83 -13.24
C LEU A 132 1.21 14.10 -14.42
N ALA A 133 2.55 14.03 -14.44
CA ALA A 133 3.30 13.34 -15.48
C ALA A 133 2.93 11.85 -15.57
N ARG A 134 2.78 11.18 -14.42
CA ARG A 134 2.43 9.75 -14.35
C ARG A 134 0.96 9.47 -14.77
N MET A 135 0.11 10.48 -14.63
CA MET A 135 -1.27 10.46 -15.09
C MET A 135 -1.43 10.94 -16.54
N GLY A 136 -0.35 11.38 -17.20
CA GLY A 136 -0.41 11.92 -18.57
C GLY A 136 -1.07 13.30 -18.66
N LEU A 137 -1.12 14.04 -17.55
CA LEU A 137 -1.74 15.35 -17.44
C LEU A 137 -0.67 16.46 -17.41
N LYS A 138 -1.01 17.63 -17.95
CA LYS A 138 -0.12 18.81 -17.94
C LYS A 138 -0.41 19.80 -16.82
N ARG A 139 -1.63 19.77 -16.26
CA ARG A 139 -2.12 20.71 -15.22
C ARG A 139 -3.21 20.05 -14.38
N GLY A 140 -3.51 20.64 -13.22
CA GLY A 140 -4.63 20.21 -12.36
C GLY A 140 -4.23 19.40 -11.13
N ALA A 141 -3.11 19.73 -10.49
CA ALA A 141 -2.63 19.04 -9.28
C ALA A 141 -3.66 19.06 -8.13
N ASP A 142 -4.31 20.20 -7.86
CA ASP A 142 -5.34 20.27 -6.82
C ASP A 142 -6.60 19.46 -7.18
N GLY A 143 -6.93 19.38 -8.48
CA GLY A 143 -7.99 18.48 -8.96
C GLY A 143 -7.68 17.01 -8.69
N LEU A 144 -6.41 16.58 -8.83
CA LEU A 144 -5.98 15.23 -8.46
C LEU A 144 -6.11 14.99 -6.95
N ARG A 145 -5.71 15.97 -6.12
CA ARG A 145 -5.87 15.90 -4.66
C ARG A 145 -7.35 15.73 -4.28
N MET A 146 -8.24 16.53 -4.86
CA MET A 146 -9.68 16.42 -4.61
C MET A 146 -10.25 15.08 -5.08
N ARG A 147 -9.84 14.60 -6.26
CA ARG A 147 -10.24 13.29 -6.77
C ARG A 147 -9.81 12.16 -5.84
N TYR A 148 -8.56 12.20 -5.37
CA TYR A 148 -8.06 11.24 -4.39
C TYR A 148 -8.90 11.25 -3.12
N GLY A 149 -9.16 12.44 -2.56
CA GLY A 149 -10.01 12.58 -1.37
C GLY A 149 -11.40 11.99 -1.56
N ARG A 150 -12.03 12.23 -2.72
CA ARG A 150 -13.34 11.65 -3.07
C ARG A 150 -13.28 10.13 -3.24
N ALA A 151 -12.21 9.60 -3.83
CA ALA A 151 -12.04 8.17 -4.05
C ALA A 151 -11.90 7.41 -2.72
N ILE A 152 -11.02 7.86 -1.83
CA ILE A 152 -10.87 7.25 -0.50
C ILE A 152 -12.18 7.38 0.30
N ASN A 153 -12.83 8.54 0.25
CA ASN A 153 -14.12 8.71 0.91
C ASN A 153 -15.21 7.77 0.35
N ALA A 154 -15.21 7.50 -0.97
CA ALA A 154 -16.13 6.54 -1.55
C ALA A 154 -15.88 5.11 -1.03
N ILE A 155 -14.61 4.74 -0.81
CA ILE A 155 -14.23 3.47 -0.16
C ILE A 155 -14.72 3.43 1.29
N CYS A 156 -14.48 4.48 2.07
CA CYS A 156 -14.97 4.57 3.45
C CYS A 156 -16.50 4.40 3.50
N VAL A 157 -17.22 5.09 2.63
CA VAL A 157 -18.69 4.97 2.53
C VAL A 157 -19.11 3.55 2.17
N ALA A 158 -18.45 2.91 1.21
CA ALA A 158 -18.78 1.53 0.83
C ALA A 158 -18.57 0.55 1.99
N GLN A 159 -17.44 0.64 2.71
CA GLN A 159 -17.14 -0.29 3.80
C GLN A 159 -17.93 -0.04 5.08
N ASN A 160 -18.34 1.20 5.32
CA ASN A 160 -19.17 1.53 6.47
C ASN A 160 -20.67 1.25 6.23
N GLY A 161 -21.03 0.53 5.16
CA GLY A 161 -22.42 0.14 4.87
C GLY A 161 -23.24 1.18 4.08
N GLY A 162 -22.58 2.17 3.47
CA GLY A 162 -23.22 3.21 2.67
C GLY A 162 -23.85 4.32 3.51
N ASN A 163 -24.42 5.31 2.83
CA ASN A 163 -25.23 6.33 3.47
C ASN A 163 -26.61 5.73 3.78
N ALA A 164 -26.90 5.41 5.04
CA ALA A 164 -28.17 4.79 5.45
C ALA A 164 -29.43 5.55 4.96
N GLY A 165 -29.30 6.84 4.61
CA GLY A 165 -30.37 7.68 4.07
C GLY A 165 -30.61 7.62 2.55
N ARG A 166 -29.82 6.89 1.75
CA ARG A 166 -29.98 6.86 0.29
C ARG A 166 -31.09 5.89 -0.20
N ASN A 167 -31.50 4.95 0.65
CA ASN A 167 -32.53 3.94 0.32
C ASN A 167 -33.96 4.38 0.69
N LEU A 168 -34.15 5.60 1.19
CA LEU A 168 -35.48 6.16 1.42
C LEU A 168 -35.96 6.86 0.14
N SER A 169 -36.48 6.07 -0.80
CA SER A 169 -37.40 6.60 -1.79
C SER A 169 -38.63 7.12 -1.05
N ILE A 170 -38.80 8.44 -1.05
CA ILE A 170 -40.05 9.09 -0.62
C ILE A 170 -41.16 8.62 -1.58
N PRO A 171 -42.31 8.14 -1.07
CA PRO A 171 -43.44 7.68 -1.89
C PRO A 171 -44.07 8.80 -2.72
#